data_AF-A0A7Y0TQ10-F1
#
_entry.id   AF-A0A7Y0TQ10-F1
#
_cell.length_a   1.000
_cell.length_b   1.000
_cell.length_c   1.000
_cell.angle_alpha   90.00
_cell.angle_beta   90.00
_cell.angle_gamma   90.00
#
_symmetry.space_group_name_H-M   'P 1'
#
loop_
_entity.id
_entity.type
_entity.pdbx_description
1 polymer ?
#
loop_
_entity_poly.entity_id
_entity_poly.type
_entity_poly.pdbx_seq_one_letter_code
_entity_poly.pdbx_strand_id
1 'polypeptide(L)'
;MFGFDDDELNDILMAIAKDPQIVMLITLDKSQAGGIHEKKLLDSDIAHDATAFNTHFVIGESATHQISHTKGFVADGRVGGEGSTNWSTSGEGSFVVTGKPGGPGYKAQNNTQTIFTDPDTLSRFQAELIAEHMTAQAQASKAKS
;
A
#
# COMPACT_ATOMS: atom_id res chain seq x y z
N MET A 1 1.71 3.30 -2.71
CA MET A 1 2.32 3.28 -1.37
C MET A 1 3.82 3.34 -1.52
N PHE A 2 4.49 4.27 -0.84
CA PHE A 2 5.94 4.42 -0.90
C PHE A 2 6.64 3.34 -0.04
N GLY A 3 6.47 3.33 1.28
CA GLY A 3 7.05 2.32 2.17
C GLY A 3 6.02 1.31 2.66
N PHE A 4 6.39 0.02 2.60
CA PHE A 4 5.57 -1.11 3.04
C PHE A 4 6.44 -2.21 3.69
N ASP A 5 6.50 -2.28 5.02
CA ASP A 5 7.30 -3.30 5.74
C ASP A 5 6.66 -3.81 7.03
N ASP A 6 5.36 -3.55 7.22
CA ASP A 6 4.59 -3.98 8.39
C ASP A 6 3.98 -5.38 8.15
N ASP A 7 4.47 -6.38 8.89
CA ASP A 7 4.01 -7.77 8.79
C ASP A 7 2.53 -7.92 9.23
N GLU A 8 2.09 -7.20 10.25
CA GLU A 8 0.72 -7.30 10.76
C GLU A 8 -0.26 -6.74 9.72
N LEU A 9 0.06 -5.57 9.16
CA LEU A 9 -0.74 -4.97 8.11
C LEU A 9 -0.76 -5.84 6.85
N ASN A 10 0.39 -6.43 6.48
CA ASN A 10 0.45 -7.38 5.38
C ASN A 10 -0.50 -8.57 5.58
N ASP A 11 -0.52 -9.17 6.77
CA ASP A 11 -1.40 -10.29 7.07
C ASP A 11 -2.89 -9.91 6.98
N ILE A 12 -3.25 -8.70 7.41
CA ILE A 12 -4.61 -8.15 7.26
C ILE A 12 -4.97 -8.00 5.77
N LEU A 13 -4.10 -7.36 4.97
CA LEU A 13 -4.33 -7.18 3.53
C LEU A 13 -4.41 -8.52 2.81
N MET A 14 -3.63 -9.51 3.22
CA MET A 14 -3.67 -10.86 2.65
C MET A 14 -4.93 -11.63 3.02
N ALA A 15 -5.51 -11.39 4.20
CA ALA A 15 -6.82 -11.93 4.54
C ALA A 15 -7.91 -11.35 3.64
N ILE A 16 -7.83 -10.05 3.33
CA ILE A 16 -8.76 -9.35 2.43
C ILE A 16 -8.57 -9.81 0.98
N ALA A 17 -7.32 -9.94 0.51
CA ALA A 17 -7.00 -10.36 -0.86
C ALA A 17 -7.59 -11.73 -1.21
N LYS A 18 -7.71 -12.62 -0.22
CA LYS A 18 -8.28 -13.97 -0.35
C LYS A 18 -9.80 -13.98 -0.45
N ASP A 19 -10.47 -12.87 -0.20
CA ASP A 19 -11.92 -12.77 -0.37
C ASP A 19 -12.25 -12.50 -1.85
N PRO A 20 -12.89 -13.46 -2.56
CA PRO A 20 -13.22 -13.28 -3.97
C PRO A 20 -14.28 -12.20 -4.21
N GLN A 21 -14.96 -11.69 -3.17
CA GLN A 21 -15.92 -10.60 -3.30
C GLN A 21 -15.26 -9.22 -3.26
N ILE A 22 -13.99 -9.13 -2.90
CA ILE A 22 -13.26 -7.88 -2.74
C ILE A 22 -12.27 -7.72 -3.90
N VAL A 23 -12.29 -6.54 -4.54
CA VAL A 23 -11.28 -6.17 -5.53
C VAL A 23 -10.28 -5.23 -4.87
N MET A 24 -8.99 -5.56 -4.96
CA MET A 24 -7.93 -4.74 -4.36
C MET A 24 -6.90 -4.33 -5.42
N LEU A 25 -6.52 -3.05 -5.43
CA LEU A 25 -5.45 -2.51 -6.26
C LEU A 25 -4.30 -2.08 -5.35
N ILE A 26 -3.12 -2.69 -5.51
CA ILE A 26 -1.92 -2.34 -4.76
C ILE A 26 -0.85 -1.85 -5.72
N THR A 27 -0.35 -0.64 -5.48
CA THR A 27 0.77 -0.03 -6.20
C THR A 27 1.89 0.27 -5.23
N LEU A 28 3.07 -0.33 -5.44
CA LEU A 28 4.27 -0.06 -4.64
C LEU A 28 5.33 0.67 -5.46
N ASP A 29 6.04 1.58 -4.79
CA ASP A 29 7.20 2.23 -5.38
C ASP A 29 8.38 1.25 -5.54
N LYS A 30 8.94 1.22 -6.74
CA LYS A 30 10.02 0.31 -7.15
C LYS A 30 11.27 0.45 -6.29
N SER A 31 11.58 1.65 -5.78
CA SER A 31 12.77 1.84 -4.96
C SER A 31 12.64 1.22 -3.57
N GLN A 32 11.41 0.99 -3.11
CA GLN A 32 11.11 0.40 -1.81
C GLN A 32 10.69 -1.06 -1.93
N ALA A 33 10.19 -1.49 -3.09
CA ALA A 33 9.63 -2.84 -3.32
C ALA A 33 10.66 -4.00 -3.39
N GLY A 34 11.82 -3.86 -2.74
CA GLY A 34 12.87 -4.87 -2.69
C GLY A 34 12.89 -5.73 -1.42
N GLY A 35 11.91 -5.54 -0.52
CA GLY A 35 11.82 -6.22 0.76
C GLY A 35 11.26 -7.65 0.68
N ILE A 36 11.32 -8.34 1.83
CA ILE A 36 10.84 -9.72 1.99
C ILE A 36 9.30 -9.78 1.91
N HIS A 37 8.60 -8.71 2.29
CA HIS A 37 7.13 -8.67 2.34
C HIS A 37 6.54 -8.52 0.94
N GLU A 38 7.15 -7.70 0.08
CA GLU A 38 6.76 -7.56 -1.32
C GLU A 38 6.96 -8.85 -2.09
N LYS A 39 8.03 -9.58 -1.77
CA LYS A 39 8.24 -10.93 -2.29
C LYS A 39 7.14 -11.88 -1.81
N LYS A 40 6.72 -11.84 -0.55
CA LYS A 40 5.60 -12.65 -0.05
C LYS A 40 4.26 -12.28 -0.71
N LEU A 41 3.99 -11.00 -0.93
CA LEU A 41 2.79 -10.53 -1.64
C LEU A 41 2.78 -11.03 -3.09
N LEU A 42 3.87 -10.81 -3.83
CA LEU A 42 4.05 -11.31 -5.19
C LEU A 42 4.00 -12.84 -5.26
N ASP A 43 4.68 -13.52 -4.33
CA ASP A 43 4.69 -14.99 -4.26
C ASP A 43 3.28 -15.52 -3.92
N SER A 44 2.50 -14.81 -3.09
CA SER A 44 1.12 -15.19 -2.77
C SER A 44 0.15 -14.98 -3.94
N ASP A 45 0.36 -13.92 -4.73
CA ASP A 45 -0.40 -13.60 -5.95
C ASP A 45 -0.08 -14.61 -7.07
N ILE A 46 1.19 -15.04 -7.17
CA ILE A 46 1.67 -15.95 -8.22
C ILE A 46 1.47 -17.44 -7.85
N ALA A 47 1.59 -17.82 -6.58
CA ALA A 47 1.57 -19.22 -6.15
C ALA A 47 0.18 -19.79 -5.83
N HIS A 48 -0.87 -18.95 -5.73
CA HIS A 48 -2.19 -19.38 -5.25
C HIS A 48 -3.35 -19.18 -6.23
N ASP A 49 -3.07 -19.22 -7.54
CA ASP A 49 -4.06 -19.13 -8.61
C ASP A 49 -4.54 -17.70 -8.86
N ALA A 50 -3.94 -17.03 -9.84
CA ALA A 50 -4.27 -15.67 -10.25
C ALA A 50 -5.75 -15.48 -10.68
N THR A 51 -6.54 -16.56 -10.81
CA THR A 51 -7.98 -16.50 -11.05
C THR A 51 -8.85 -16.51 -9.79
N ALA A 52 -8.30 -16.89 -8.63
CA ALA A 52 -9.00 -16.87 -7.35
C ALA A 52 -8.87 -15.54 -6.60
N PHE A 53 -7.85 -14.75 -6.93
CA PHE A 53 -7.57 -13.45 -6.32
C PHE A 53 -8.08 -12.32 -7.23
N ASN A 54 -9.08 -11.58 -6.77
CA ASN A 54 -9.50 -10.32 -7.39
C ASN A 54 -8.58 -9.16 -6.98
N THR A 55 -7.28 -9.44 -6.81
CA THR A 55 -6.28 -8.46 -6.40
C THR A 55 -5.31 -8.20 -7.54
N HIS A 56 -5.02 -6.93 -7.81
CA HIS A 56 -4.02 -6.52 -8.79
C HIS A 56 -2.88 -5.81 -8.09
N PHE A 57 -1.71 -6.41 -8.15
CA PHE A 57 -0.49 -5.86 -7.58
C PHE A 57 0.46 -5.38 -8.67
N VAL A 58 1.01 -4.18 -8.49
CA VAL A 58 1.99 -3.63 -9.41
C VAL A 58 3.11 -2.89 -8.67
N ILE A 59 4.33 -3.12 -9.13
CA ILE A 59 5.51 -2.36 -8.72
C ILE A 59 5.89 -1.45 -9.88
N GLY A 60 6.05 -0.16 -9.58
CA GLY A 60 6.43 0.82 -10.58
C GLY A 60 6.97 2.09 -9.95
N GLU A 61 7.06 3.12 -10.75
CA GLU A 61 7.57 4.43 -10.37
C GLU A 61 6.65 5.49 -10.98
N SER A 62 6.88 6.76 -10.67
CA SER A 62 6.05 7.85 -11.23
C SER A 62 6.10 7.87 -12.76
N ALA A 63 5.15 8.57 -13.40
CA ALA A 63 5.12 8.72 -14.85
C ALA A 63 6.42 9.31 -15.45
N THR A 64 7.22 10.00 -14.64
CA THR A 64 8.49 10.63 -15.02
C THR A 64 9.71 9.82 -14.58
N HIS A 65 9.53 8.54 -14.21
CA HIS A 65 10.60 7.67 -13.73
C HIS A 65 11.29 8.20 -12.45
N GLN A 66 10.51 8.82 -11.56
CA GLN A 66 10.93 9.22 -10.22
C GLN A 66 10.18 8.40 -9.18
N ILE A 67 10.54 8.53 -7.91
CA ILE A 67 9.81 7.84 -6.83
C ILE A 67 8.32 8.21 -6.84
N SER A 68 7.44 7.22 -6.69
CA SER A 68 6.04 7.41 -6.32
C SER A 68 5.96 7.58 -4.81
N HIS A 69 5.84 8.84 -4.37
CA HIS A 69 5.89 9.18 -2.95
C HIS A 69 4.51 9.13 -2.26
N THR A 70 3.47 8.76 -3.01
CA THR A 70 2.08 8.68 -2.55
C THR A 70 1.92 7.58 -1.50
N LYS A 71 1.31 7.95 -0.38
CA LYS A 71 0.99 7.07 0.75
C LYS A 71 -0.46 7.30 1.11
N GLY A 72 -1.28 6.29 0.85
CA GLY A 72 -2.70 6.37 1.11
C GLY A 72 -3.48 5.22 0.48
N PHE A 73 -4.78 5.26 0.73
CA PHE A 73 -5.74 4.26 0.27
C PHE A 73 -7.14 4.88 0.10
N VAL A 74 -7.98 4.18 -0.65
CA VAL A 74 -9.43 4.37 -0.65
C VAL A 74 -10.08 2.99 -0.51
N ALA A 75 -11.02 2.86 0.41
CA ALA A 75 -11.80 1.65 0.67
C ALA A 75 -13.28 1.90 0.35
N ASP A 76 -13.84 1.05 -0.52
CA ASP A 76 -15.24 1.03 -0.95
C ASP A 76 -15.82 2.37 -1.48
N GLY A 77 -14.95 3.32 -1.83
CA GLY A 77 -15.36 4.69 -2.13
C GLY A 77 -16.05 5.41 -0.96
N ARG A 78 -15.80 4.97 0.28
CA ARG A 78 -16.45 5.49 1.51
C ARG A 78 -15.47 6.09 2.49
N VAL A 79 -14.27 5.52 2.58
CA VAL A 79 -13.22 5.98 3.48
C VAL A 79 -11.93 6.04 2.71
N GLY A 80 -11.21 7.14 2.87
CA GLY A 80 -9.90 7.34 2.27
C GLY A 80 -8.95 7.88 3.31
N GLY A 81 -7.66 7.67 3.06
CA GLY A 81 -6.63 8.30 3.84
C GLY A 81 -5.41 8.58 3.00
N GLU A 82 -4.82 9.75 3.20
CA GLU A 82 -3.50 10.09 2.69
C GLU A 82 -2.67 10.84 3.72
N GLY A 83 -1.35 10.82 3.55
CA GLY A 83 -0.43 11.56 4.41
C GLY A 83 1.03 11.19 4.19
N SER A 84 1.84 11.45 5.22
CA SER A 84 3.26 11.09 5.22
C SER A 84 3.54 9.71 5.81
N THR A 85 2.51 9.05 6.34
CA THR A 85 2.61 7.74 7.02
C THR A 85 2.91 6.62 6.03
N ASN A 86 4.08 6.00 6.16
CA ASN A 86 4.35 4.72 5.50
C ASN A 86 3.65 3.60 6.26
N TRP A 87 3.30 2.54 5.53
CA TRP A 87 2.77 1.31 6.10
C TRP A 87 3.92 0.39 6.52
N SER A 88 4.69 0.88 7.47
CA SER A 88 5.96 0.31 7.91
C SER A 88 6.05 0.32 9.43
N THR A 89 6.87 -0.55 10.02
CA THR A 89 7.15 -0.61 11.47
C THR A 89 7.62 0.76 12.00
N SER A 90 8.45 1.49 11.23
CA SER A 90 8.90 2.85 11.63
C SER A 90 7.86 3.95 11.39
N GLY A 91 6.82 3.63 10.64
CA GLY A 91 5.66 4.47 10.37
C GLY A 91 4.57 4.32 11.43
N GLU A 92 4.64 3.28 12.26
CA GLU A 92 3.79 3.16 13.44
C GLU A 92 4.01 4.37 14.38
N GLY A 93 2.90 4.98 14.80
CA GLY A 93 2.92 6.08 15.75
C GLY A 93 3.27 5.62 17.17
N SER A 94 3.29 6.57 18.11
CA SER A 94 3.51 6.27 19.53
C SER A 94 2.30 5.62 20.18
N PHE A 95 2.36 4.30 20.40
CA PHE A 95 1.50 3.62 21.35
C PHE A 95 2.11 3.64 22.76
N VAL A 96 1.28 3.54 23.79
CA VAL A 96 1.72 3.57 25.19
C VAL A 96 1.63 2.18 25.80
N VAL A 97 2.76 1.56 26.10
CA VAL A 97 2.81 0.33 26.91
C VAL A 97 3.13 0.73 28.35
N THR A 98 2.19 0.51 29.27
CA THR A 98 2.41 0.74 30.72
C THR A 98 2.95 2.14 31.07
N GLY A 99 2.48 3.17 30.38
CA GLY A 99 2.89 4.56 30.63
C GLY A 99 4.21 4.99 29.98
N LYS A 100 4.82 4.16 29.12
CA LYS A 100 5.97 4.54 28.28
C LYS A 100 5.56 4.47 26.80
N PRO A 101 5.98 5.44 25.96
CA PRO A 101 5.90 5.27 24.52
C PRO A 101 6.68 4.02 24.08
N GLY A 102 6.03 3.11 23.37
CA GLY A 102 6.64 1.93 22.74
C GLY A 102 7.10 0.80 23.66
N GLY A 103 7.89 -0.11 23.08
CA GLY A 103 8.59 -1.24 23.71
C GLY A 103 10.09 -1.26 23.38
N PRO A 104 10.85 -2.33 23.76
CA PRO A 104 12.27 -2.42 23.45
C PRO A 104 12.56 -2.27 21.94
N GLY A 105 13.44 -1.34 21.57
CA GLY A 105 13.80 -1.09 20.16
C GLY A 105 12.85 -0.17 19.38
N TYR A 106 11.85 0.41 20.04
CA TYR A 106 10.87 1.31 19.44
C TYR A 106 11.51 2.51 18.72
N LYS A 107 11.13 2.71 17.46
CA LYS A 107 11.43 3.87 16.63
C LYS A 107 10.15 4.29 15.94
N ALA A 108 9.79 5.56 16.04
CA ALA A 108 8.68 6.13 15.28
C ALA A 108 9.11 7.38 14.55
N GLN A 109 8.58 7.53 13.36
CA GLN A 109 8.66 8.75 12.59
C GLN A 109 7.56 9.71 13.02
N ASN A 110 7.85 11.01 12.99
CA ASN A 110 6.79 12.01 13.01
C ASN A 110 6.13 12.01 11.63
N ASN A 111 4.98 11.36 11.53
CA ASN A 111 4.17 11.33 10.34
C ASN A 111 2.74 11.76 10.65
N THR A 112 1.99 12.02 9.60
CA THR A 112 0.58 12.38 9.66
C THR A 112 -0.20 11.49 8.72
N GLN A 113 -1.42 11.21 9.12
CA GLN A 113 -2.40 10.50 8.32
C GLN A 113 -3.72 11.23 8.50
N THR A 114 -4.25 11.79 7.41
CA THR A 114 -5.61 12.32 7.42
C THR A 114 -6.53 11.21 6.96
N ILE A 115 -7.63 11.00 7.68
CA ILE A 115 -8.72 10.12 7.26
C ILE A 115 -9.89 11.02 6.85
N PHE A 116 -10.47 10.72 5.69
CA PHE A 116 -11.57 11.49 5.13
C PHE A 116 -12.66 10.59 4.57
N THR A 117 -13.89 11.10 4.64
CA THR A 117 -15.10 10.46 4.12
C THR A 117 -15.89 11.40 3.20
N ASP A 118 -15.32 12.55 2.86
CA ASP A 118 -15.92 13.50 1.95
C ASP A 118 -15.96 12.92 0.52
N PRO A 119 -17.14 12.83 -0.13
CA PRO A 119 -17.28 12.17 -1.42
C PRO A 119 -16.43 12.76 -2.55
N ASP A 120 -16.26 14.09 -2.56
CA ASP A 120 -15.47 14.78 -3.59
C ASP A 120 -13.98 14.46 -3.42
N THR A 121 -13.49 14.50 -2.19
CA THR A 121 -12.10 14.14 -1.84
C THR A 121 -11.82 12.68 -2.14
N LEU A 122 -12.74 11.78 -1.76
CA LEU A 122 -12.66 10.34 -2.07
C LEU A 122 -12.54 10.09 -3.57
N SER A 123 -13.44 10.69 -4.35
CA SER A 123 -13.49 10.48 -5.80
C SER A 123 -12.20 10.97 -6.48
N ARG A 124 -11.69 12.13 -6.07
CA ARG A 124 -10.44 12.70 -6.61
C ARG A 124 -9.23 11.83 -6.25
N PHE A 125 -9.11 11.45 -4.99
CA PHE A 125 -7.96 10.66 -4.55
C PHE A 125 -7.98 9.24 -5.13
N GLN A 126 -9.16 8.61 -5.21
CA GLN A 126 -9.31 7.33 -5.88
C GLN A 126 -8.90 7.39 -7.36
N ALA A 127 -9.27 8.45 -8.07
CA ALA A 127 -8.86 8.65 -9.45
C ALA A 127 -7.33 8.76 -9.60
N GLU A 128 -6.66 9.46 -8.67
CA GLU A 128 -5.20 9.56 -8.64
C GLU A 128 -4.55 8.18 -8.42
N LEU A 129 -5.01 7.43 -7.40
CA LEU A 129 -4.49 6.09 -7.12
C LEU A 129 -4.65 5.13 -8.31
N ILE A 130 -5.79 5.21 -9.03
CA ILE A 130 -6.01 4.43 -10.25
C ILE A 130 -5.05 4.89 -11.36
N ALA A 131 -4.86 6.19 -11.57
CA ALA A 131 -3.95 6.72 -12.59
C ALA A 131 -2.48 6.30 -12.33
N GLU A 132 -2.04 6.33 -11.07
CA GLU A 132 -0.73 5.83 -10.65
C GLU A 132 -0.59 4.33 -10.91
N HIS A 133 -1.62 3.53 -10.56
CA HIS A 133 -1.63 2.09 -10.80
C HIS A 133 -1.51 1.74 -12.28
N MET A 134 -2.31 2.39 -13.14
CA MET A 134 -2.27 2.19 -14.58
C MET A 134 -0.92 2.60 -15.19
N THR A 135 -0.32 3.69 -14.68
CA THR A 135 1.03 4.12 -15.08
C THR A 135 2.06 3.04 -14.77
N ALA A 136 2.09 2.55 -13.53
CA ALA A 136 2.99 1.49 -13.10
C ALA A 136 2.76 0.20 -13.89
N GLN A 137 1.51 -0.15 -14.20
CA GLN A 137 1.18 -1.35 -14.97
C GLN A 137 1.67 -1.27 -16.42
N ALA A 138 1.54 -0.10 -17.05
CA ALA A 138 2.07 0.15 -18.38
C ALA A 138 3.60 0.07 -18.42
N GLN A 139 4.28 0.59 -17.39
CA GLN A 139 5.74 0.46 -17.23
C GLN A 139 6.16 -1.01 -17.07
N ALA A 140 5.49 -1.76 -16.18
CA ALA A 140 5.78 -3.17 -15.94
C ALA A 140 5.57 -4.04 -17.19
N SER A 141 4.55 -3.72 -18.00
CA SER A 141 4.27 -4.43 -19.26
C SER A 141 5.36 -4.20 -20.31
N LYS A 142 5.89 -2.97 -20.43
CA LYS A 142 7.00 -2.64 -21.34
C LYS A 142 8.34 -3.27 -20.92
N ALA A 143 8.55 -3.50 -19.63
CA ALA A 143 9.77 -4.15 -19.15
C ALA A 143 9.82 -5.66 -19.49
N LYS A 144 8.67 -6.28 -19.81
CA LYS A 144 8.54 -7.70 -20.15
C LYS A 144 8.57 -7.98 -21.66
N SER A 145 8.49 -6.96 -22.51
CA SER A 145 8.53 -7.04 -23.98
C SER A 145 9.95 -6.84 -24.51
#